data_AF-A0A2D4N375-F1
#
_entry.id   AF-A0A2D4N375-F1
#
_cell.length_a   1.000
_cell.length_b   1.000
_cell.length_c   1.000
_cell.angle_alpha   90.00
_cell.angle_beta   90.00
_cell.angle_gamma   90.00
#
_symmetry.space_group_name_H-M   'P 1'
#
loop_
_entity.id
_entity.type
_entity.pdbx_description
1 polymer ?
#
loop_
_entity_poly.entity_id
_entity_poly.type
_entity_poly.pdbx_seq_one_letter_code
_entity_poly.pdbx_strand_id
1 'polypeptide(L)'
;RLLTFASQLKAGKGLTIVGTAIQGNFLESYGEAQAAEQTIKNMIEIEKVKGFCQVVVANKIRDGISHLIQSCGLGGMKHNTVVLGWPYGWRQSEDPRSWKTFIDTVRCTTAAHLALLVPKNVSFYPSNHERYNEGNIDVWWIVHDGGMLMLLPFLLKQHKVWRKCKMRIFTVAQMDDNSIQMKKDLAVFLYHLRIEAEVEVVEMQNSDISAYTYERTLMMEQRSQMLRQMRLTKTEREREAQLVKDRHSIVRLESLYSDEEDEGEAIPEKIQMTWTKAKHDSENQIGNNVVENFRELISLKPDQSNVRRMHTAVKLNEVIINRSHDARLVLLNMPGPPKNTEGDENYMEFLEVLTEGLEHVLLVRGGGREVITIYS
;
A
#
# COMPACT_ATOMS: atom_id res chain seq x y z
N ARG A 1 11.75 -9.30 -14.85
CA ARG A 1 11.81 -9.03 -13.39
C ARG A 1 10.43 -8.94 -12.73
N LEU A 2 9.49 -8.07 -13.14
CA LEU A 2 8.12 -8.10 -12.58
C LEU A 2 7.43 -9.47 -12.75
N LEU A 3 7.52 -10.05 -13.96
CA LEU A 3 7.03 -11.41 -14.23
C LEU A 3 7.74 -12.46 -13.36
N THR A 4 9.06 -12.32 -13.18
CA THR A 4 9.87 -13.17 -12.29
C THR A 4 9.34 -13.10 -10.85
N PHE A 5 9.12 -11.91 -10.30
CA PHE A 5 8.53 -11.72 -8.97
C PHE A 5 7.14 -12.36 -8.87
N ALA A 6 6.27 -12.14 -9.86
CA ALA A 6 4.95 -12.76 -9.91
C ALA A 6 5.04 -14.31 -9.94
N SER A 7 5.99 -14.87 -10.70
CA SER A 7 6.24 -16.31 -10.75
C SER A 7 6.62 -16.87 -9.38
N GLN A 8 7.44 -16.14 -8.62
CA GLN A 8 7.92 -16.51 -7.30
C GLN A 8 6.80 -16.44 -6.27
N LEU A 9 5.98 -15.39 -6.30
CA LEU A 9 4.85 -15.21 -5.39
C LEU A 9 3.74 -16.24 -5.60
N LYS A 10 3.47 -16.60 -6.86
CA LYS A 10 2.39 -17.55 -7.20
C LYS A 10 2.84 -19.01 -7.19
N ALA A 11 4.14 -19.29 -7.33
CA ALA A 11 4.72 -20.63 -7.39
C ALA A 11 3.97 -21.58 -8.34
N GLY A 12 3.50 -21.07 -9.48
CA GLY A 12 2.76 -21.83 -10.49
C GLY A 12 1.32 -22.24 -10.12
N LYS A 13 0.74 -21.61 -9.08
CA LYS A 13 -0.66 -21.79 -8.65
C LYS A 13 -1.50 -20.53 -8.89
N GLY A 14 -2.81 -20.72 -9.04
CA GLY A 14 -3.75 -19.62 -9.25
C GLY A 14 -3.70 -19.02 -10.65
N LEU A 15 -4.40 -17.90 -10.83
CA LEU A 15 -4.49 -17.16 -12.08
C LEU A 15 -3.53 -15.97 -12.06
N THR A 16 -2.89 -15.69 -13.20
CA THR A 16 -2.13 -14.45 -13.44
C THR A 16 -2.55 -13.88 -14.80
N ILE A 17 -2.80 -12.58 -14.85
CA ILE A 17 -3.12 -11.86 -16.09
C ILE A 17 -2.05 -10.79 -16.25
N VAL A 18 -1.37 -10.78 -17.40
CA VAL A 18 -0.38 -9.76 -17.75
C VAL A 18 -1.04 -8.78 -18.70
N GLY A 19 -1.40 -7.61 -18.17
CA GLY A 19 -2.04 -6.53 -18.92
C GLY A 19 -1.02 -5.51 -19.43
N THR A 20 -1.18 -5.04 -20.67
CA THR A 20 -0.46 -3.86 -21.18
C THR A 20 -1.38 -2.96 -22.00
N ALA A 21 -1.10 -1.66 -21.99
CA ALA A 21 -1.82 -0.66 -22.76
C ALA A 21 -0.88 0.00 -23.78
N ILE A 22 -1.28 0.01 -25.05
CA ILE A 22 -0.57 0.67 -26.15
C ILE A 22 -1.30 1.98 -26.46
N GLN A 23 -0.56 3.08 -26.54
CA GLN A 23 -1.13 4.36 -26.92
C GLN A 23 -1.32 4.43 -28.44
N GLY A 24 -2.55 4.59 -28.91
CA GLY A 24 -2.82 4.72 -30.34
C GLY A 24 -4.28 4.50 -30.72
N ASN A 25 -4.54 4.46 -32.01
CA ASN A 25 -5.82 4.07 -32.60
C ASN A 25 -5.77 2.58 -32.98
N PHE A 26 -6.73 1.80 -32.51
CA PHE A 26 -6.76 0.35 -32.76
C PHE A 26 -6.75 -0.02 -34.25
N LEU A 27 -7.40 0.75 -35.12
CA LEU A 27 -7.46 0.45 -36.56
C LEU A 27 -6.08 0.47 -37.22
N GLU A 28 -5.16 1.28 -36.68
CA GLU A 28 -3.81 1.47 -37.20
C GLU A 28 -2.80 0.59 -36.45
N SER A 29 -2.94 0.49 -35.11
CA SER A 29 -1.98 -0.20 -34.24
C SER A 29 -2.34 -1.68 -33.96
N TYR A 30 -3.31 -2.27 -34.67
CA TYR A 30 -3.68 -3.69 -34.48
C TYR A 30 -2.50 -4.65 -34.66
N GLY A 31 -1.68 -4.44 -35.69
CA GLY A 31 -0.50 -5.28 -35.94
C GLY A 31 0.54 -5.18 -34.81
N GLU A 32 0.76 -3.98 -34.28
CA GLU A 32 1.64 -3.74 -33.13
C GLU A 32 1.10 -4.42 -31.86
N ALA A 33 -0.21 -4.36 -31.64
CA ALA A 33 -0.86 -5.01 -30.50
C ALA A 33 -0.68 -6.54 -30.55
N GLN A 34 -0.84 -7.16 -31.72
CA GLN A 34 -0.59 -8.60 -31.89
C GLN A 34 0.88 -8.97 -31.66
N ALA A 35 1.82 -8.17 -32.17
CA ALA A 35 3.25 -8.39 -31.97
C ALA A 35 3.66 -8.25 -30.49
N ALA A 36 3.11 -7.25 -29.79
CA ALA A 36 3.30 -7.06 -28.36
C ALA A 36 2.73 -8.24 -27.56
N GLU A 37 1.54 -8.72 -27.92
CA GLU A 37 0.92 -9.88 -27.26
C GLU A 37 1.80 -11.12 -27.38
N GLN A 38 2.33 -11.40 -28.58
CA GLN A 38 3.22 -12.56 -28.78
C GLN A 38 4.51 -12.42 -27.97
N THR A 39 5.09 -11.24 -27.94
CA THR A 39 6.31 -10.95 -27.18
C THR A 39 6.09 -11.19 -25.68
N ILE A 40 4.95 -10.74 -25.15
CA ILE A 40 4.61 -10.92 -23.74
C ILE A 40 4.32 -12.39 -23.43
N LYS A 41 3.62 -13.12 -24.30
CA LYS A 41 3.41 -14.58 -24.15
C LYS A 41 4.74 -15.33 -24.06
N ASN A 42 5.69 -15.02 -24.94
CA ASN A 42 7.03 -15.61 -24.88
C ASN A 42 7.71 -15.31 -23.53
N MET A 43 7.60 -14.08 -23.01
CA MET A 43 8.16 -13.71 -21.70
C MET A 43 7.47 -14.42 -20.53
N ILE A 44 6.15 -14.62 -20.58
CA ILE A 44 5.38 -15.38 -19.59
C ILE A 44 5.90 -16.82 -19.52
N GLU A 45 6.16 -17.45 -20.67
CA GLU A 45 6.69 -18.81 -20.77
C GLU A 45 8.12 -18.91 -20.21
N ILE A 46 9.00 -17.99 -20.61
CA ILE A 46 10.41 -17.92 -20.14
C ILE A 46 10.45 -17.81 -18.61
N GLU A 47 9.62 -16.95 -18.04
CA GLU A 47 9.56 -16.69 -16.59
C GLU A 47 8.70 -17.72 -15.84
N LYS A 48 8.15 -18.73 -16.54
CA LYS A 48 7.34 -19.82 -15.97
C LYS A 48 6.10 -19.33 -15.21
N VAL A 49 5.51 -18.23 -15.67
CA VAL A 49 4.25 -17.71 -15.14
C VAL A 49 3.10 -18.47 -15.80
N LYS A 50 2.17 -19.00 -15.00
CA LYS A 50 0.93 -19.57 -15.53
C LYS A 50 -0.13 -18.48 -15.61
N GLY A 51 -0.52 -18.10 -16.81
CA GLY A 51 -1.43 -16.99 -17.01
C GLY A 51 -1.72 -16.68 -18.46
N PHE A 52 -2.43 -15.58 -18.67
CA PHE A 52 -2.79 -15.06 -19.99
C PHE A 52 -2.27 -13.64 -20.18
N CYS A 53 -2.08 -13.24 -21.42
CA CYS A 53 -1.74 -11.88 -21.81
C CYS A 53 -2.99 -11.14 -22.27
N GLN A 54 -3.14 -9.87 -21.88
CA GLN A 54 -4.19 -8.98 -22.36
C GLN A 54 -3.55 -7.68 -22.85
N VAL A 55 -3.72 -7.35 -24.13
CA VAL A 55 -3.25 -6.10 -24.74
C VAL A 55 -4.45 -5.23 -25.07
N VAL A 56 -4.42 -3.96 -24.67
CA VAL A 56 -5.45 -2.97 -25.00
C VAL A 56 -4.80 -1.80 -25.75
N VAL A 57 -5.42 -1.37 -26.85
CA VAL A 57 -5.04 -0.13 -27.53
C VAL A 57 -5.99 0.98 -27.09
N ALA A 58 -5.45 2.12 -26.65
CA ALA A 58 -6.24 3.25 -26.19
C ALA A 58 -5.59 4.59 -26.55
N ASN A 59 -6.38 5.65 -26.74
CA ASN A 59 -5.86 6.98 -27.05
C ASN A 59 -5.00 7.57 -25.91
N LYS A 60 -5.28 7.15 -24.67
CA LYS A 60 -4.52 7.53 -23.47
C LYS A 60 -4.18 6.28 -22.68
N ILE A 61 -2.91 6.14 -22.29
CA ILE A 61 -2.41 4.99 -21.52
C ILE A 61 -3.19 4.79 -20.23
N ARG A 62 -3.46 5.88 -19.50
CA ARG A 62 -4.25 5.85 -18.26
C ARG A 62 -5.62 5.21 -18.44
N ASP A 63 -6.32 5.57 -19.51
CA ASP A 63 -7.66 5.05 -19.76
C ASP A 63 -7.58 3.55 -20.10
N GLY A 64 -6.57 3.15 -20.88
CA GLY A 64 -6.27 1.73 -21.15
C GLY A 64 -6.00 0.92 -19.88
N ILE A 65 -5.16 1.43 -18.97
CA ILE A 65 -4.86 0.79 -17.68
C ILE A 65 -6.13 0.71 -16.81
N SER A 66 -6.91 1.79 -16.76
CA SER A 66 -8.17 1.82 -16.01
C SER A 66 -9.16 0.76 -16.53
N HIS A 67 -9.29 0.60 -17.84
CA HIS A 67 -10.11 -0.45 -18.44
C HIS A 67 -9.60 -1.85 -18.10
N LEU A 68 -8.28 -2.08 -18.16
CA LEU A 68 -7.69 -3.38 -17.77
C LEU A 68 -8.07 -3.73 -16.33
N ILE A 69 -7.95 -2.79 -15.39
CA ILE A 69 -8.29 -3.01 -13.97
C ILE A 69 -9.78 -3.33 -13.78
N GLN A 70 -10.66 -2.68 -14.52
CA GLN A 70 -12.11 -2.85 -14.33
C GLN A 70 -12.67 -4.06 -15.07
N SER A 71 -12.06 -4.48 -16.18
CA SER A 71 -12.67 -5.44 -17.11
C SER A 71 -11.89 -6.74 -17.31
N CYS A 72 -10.64 -6.87 -16.80
CA CYS A 72 -9.88 -8.11 -16.97
C CYS A 72 -10.45 -9.29 -16.17
N GLY A 73 -10.83 -10.33 -16.88
CA GLY A 73 -11.33 -11.59 -16.34
C GLY A 73 -12.55 -12.10 -17.11
N LEU A 74 -13.04 -13.27 -16.72
CA LEU A 74 -14.28 -13.84 -17.26
C LEU A 74 -15.14 -14.40 -16.13
N GLY A 75 -16.30 -13.79 -15.90
CA GLY A 75 -17.22 -14.20 -14.83
C GLY A 75 -16.56 -14.13 -13.44
N GLY A 76 -16.57 -15.25 -12.71
CA GLY A 76 -15.89 -15.35 -11.41
C GLY A 76 -14.37 -15.39 -11.48
N MET A 77 -13.78 -15.69 -12.65
CA MET A 77 -12.34 -15.71 -12.87
C MET A 77 -11.82 -14.29 -13.13
N LYS A 78 -11.69 -13.51 -12.07
CA LYS A 78 -11.18 -12.15 -12.09
C LYS A 78 -9.96 -11.99 -11.19
N HIS A 79 -9.15 -10.98 -11.48
CA HIS A 79 -8.03 -10.63 -10.64
C HIS A 79 -8.53 -9.97 -9.34
N ASN A 80 -7.76 -10.14 -8.26
CA ASN A 80 -8.01 -9.58 -6.94
C ASN A 80 -6.87 -8.65 -6.46
N THR A 81 -5.76 -8.62 -7.20
CA THR A 81 -4.57 -7.86 -6.87
C THR A 81 -3.96 -7.31 -8.16
N VAL A 82 -3.64 -6.03 -8.15
CA VAL A 82 -2.86 -5.35 -9.19
C VAL A 82 -1.41 -5.28 -8.75
N VAL A 83 -0.48 -5.66 -9.64
CA VAL A 83 0.96 -5.49 -9.42
C VAL A 83 1.47 -4.46 -10.40
N LEU A 84 2.08 -3.38 -9.88
CA LEU A 84 2.52 -2.24 -10.69
C LEU A 84 3.98 -1.91 -10.40
N GLY A 85 4.77 -1.61 -11.42
CA GLY A 85 6.16 -1.17 -11.24
C GLY A 85 6.24 0.25 -10.69
N TRP A 86 7.25 0.52 -9.86
CA TRP A 86 7.57 1.88 -9.42
C TRP A 86 7.95 2.78 -10.61
N PRO A 87 7.47 4.03 -10.70
CA PRO A 87 7.81 4.95 -11.78
C PRO A 87 9.22 5.54 -11.55
N TYR A 88 10.26 4.82 -11.96
CA TYR A 88 11.65 5.29 -11.81
C TYR A 88 11.89 6.61 -12.55
N GLY A 89 12.78 7.43 -12.01
CA GLY A 89 13.18 8.69 -12.63
C GLY A 89 12.08 9.76 -12.61
N TRP A 90 11.01 9.57 -11.84
CA TRP A 90 9.85 10.48 -11.86
C TRP A 90 10.20 11.91 -11.45
N ARG A 91 11.19 12.11 -10.57
CA ARG A 91 11.71 13.44 -10.18
C ARG A 91 12.45 14.15 -11.30
N GLN A 92 13.12 13.39 -12.17
CA GLN A 92 13.94 13.92 -13.27
C GLN A 92 13.16 14.00 -14.59
N SER A 93 12.01 13.32 -14.68
CA SER A 93 11.17 13.31 -15.87
C SER A 93 10.51 14.67 -16.06
N GLU A 94 10.85 15.37 -17.15
CA GLU A 94 10.13 16.58 -17.58
C GLU A 94 8.65 16.31 -17.87
N ASP A 95 8.31 15.06 -18.18
CA ASP A 95 6.95 14.63 -18.44
C ASP A 95 6.26 14.12 -17.16
N PRO A 96 5.29 14.87 -16.60
CA PRO A 96 4.57 14.43 -15.41
C PRO A 96 3.58 13.29 -15.70
N ARG A 97 3.33 12.95 -16.99
CA ARG A 97 2.35 11.92 -17.36
C ARG A 97 2.70 10.55 -16.76
N SER A 98 3.99 10.21 -16.63
CA SER A 98 4.45 8.93 -16.09
C SER A 98 3.98 8.69 -14.65
N TRP A 99 4.37 9.56 -13.72
CA TRP A 99 4.04 9.39 -12.31
C TRP A 99 2.58 9.72 -12.01
N LYS A 100 1.94 10.62 -12.78
CA LYS A 100 0.48 10.80 -12.71
C LYS A 100 -0.28 9.55 -13.12
N THR A 101 0.20 8.83 -14.13
CA THR A 101 -0.39 7.54 -14.52
C THR A 101 -0.25 6.52 -13.39
N PHE A 102 0.88 6.50 -12.68
CA PHE A 102 1.05 5.66 -11.48
C PHE A 102 0.01 6.01 -10.41
N ILE A 103 -0.13 7.28 -10.03
CA ILE A 103 -1.11 7.71 -9.01
C ILE A 103 -2.55 7.40 -9.42
N ASP A 104 -2.91 7.67 -10.68
CA ASP A 104 -4.24 7.36 -11.19
C ASP A 104 -4.49 5.85 -11.17
N THR A 105 -3.47 5.02 -11.42
CA THR A 105 -3.56 3.56 -11.28
C THR A 105 -3.79 3.14 -9.83
N VAL A 106 -3.11 3.76 -8.86
CA VAL A 106 -3.34 3.53 -7.42
C VAL A 106 -4.78 3.87 -7.02
N ARG A 107 -5.29 5.02 -7.50
CA ARG A 107 -6.67 5.45 -7.27
C ARG A 107 -7.69 4.50 -7.89
N CYS A 108 -7.51 4.13 -9.17
CA CYS A 108 -8.38 3.18 -9.85
C CYS A 108 -8.41 1.82 -9.14
N THR A 109 -7.25 1.31 -8.71
CA THR A 109 -7.16 0.04 -7.98
C THR A 109 -7.90 0.09 -6.64
N THR A 110 -7.74 1.19 -5.90
CA THR A 110 -8.43 1.41 -4.62
C THR A 110 -9.94 1.52 -4.82
N ALA A 111 -10.39 2.27 -5.83
CA ALA A 111 -11.81 2.42 -6.16
C ALA A 111 -12.46 1.10 -6.61
N ALA A 112 -11.69 0.23 -7.26
CA ALA A 112 -12.11 -1.12 -7.64
C ALA A 112 -12.12 -2.12 -6.47
N HIS A 113 -11.71 -1.71 -5.26
CA HIS A 113 -11.55 -2.57 -4.09
C HIS A 113 -10.63 -3.78 -4.33
N LEU A 114 -9.54 -3.55 -5.07
CA LEU A 114 -8.50 -4.53 -5.32
C LEU A 114 -7.27 -4.23 -4.45
N ALA A 115 -6.52 -5.27 -4.08
CA ALA A 115 -5.22 -5.07 -3.47
C ALA A 115 -4.21 -4.52 -4.50
N LEU A 116 -3.22 -3.76 -4.03
CA LEU A 116 -2.12 -3.22 -4.83
C LEU A 116 -0.78 -3.66 -4.25
N LEU A 117 0.10 -4.14 -5.13
CA LEU A 117 1.49 -4.45 -4.82
C LEU A 117 2.42 -3.63 -5.71
N VAL A 118 3.34 -2.88 -5.11
CA VAL A 118 4.32 -2.07 -5.82
C VAL A 118 5.74 -2.48 -5.41
N PRO A 119 6.39 -3.40 -6.14
CA PRO A 119 7.80 -3.71 -5.93
C PRO A 119 8.66 -2.54 -6.43
N LYS A 120 9.19 -1.76 -5.50
CA LYS A 120 10.21 -0.75 -5.79
C LYS A 120 11.56 -1.44 -5.95
N ASN A 121 12.43 -0.88 -6.79
CA ASN A 121 13.75 -1.45 -7.11
C ASN A 121 13.70 -2.88 -7.68
N VAL A 122 12.65 -3.18 -8.47
CA VAL A 122 12.40 -4.50 -9.07
C VAL A 122 13.54 -5.02 -9.95
N SER A 123 14.41 -4.13 -10.47
CA SER A 123 15.63 -4.52 -11.19
C SER A 123 16.58 -5.35 -10.32
N PHE A 124 16.63 -5.06 -9.03
CA PHE A 124 17.49 -5.74 -8.05
C PHE A 124 16.86 -7.01 -7.47
N TYR A 125 15.58 -7.28 -7.73
CA TYR A 125 14.92 -8.50 -7.24
C TYR A 125 15.56 -9.75 -7.83
N PRO A 126 15.63 -10.84 -7.04
CA PRO A 126 16.37 -12.03 -7.43
C PRO A 126 15.76 -12.74 -8.63
N SER A 127 16.60 -13.32 -9.47
CA SER A 127 16.13 -14.17 -10.58
C SER A 127 15.65 -15.53 -10.06
N ASN A 128 15.01 -16.30 -10.93
CA ASN A 128 14.63 -17.69 -10.61
C ASN A 128 15.82 -18.65 -10.46
N HIS A 129 17.04 -18.21 -10.79
CA HIS A 129 18.28 -18.99 -10.66
C HIS A 129 19.04 -18.65 -9.38
N GLU A 130 18.88 -17.43 -8.87
CA GLU A 130 19.44 -17.00 -7.60
C GLU A 130 18.72 -17.65 -6.43
N ARG A 131 19.43 -17.86 -5.32
CA ARG A 131 18.85 -18.37 -4.07
C ARG A 131 19.54 -17.70 -2.91
N TYR A 132 18.75 -17.18 -1.97
CA TYR A 132 19.31 -16.73 -0.71
C TYR A 132 19.68 -17.94 0.15
N ASN A 133 20.90 -17.94 0.66
CA ASN A 133 21.34 -18.94 1.63
C ASN A 133 20.87 -18.60 3.04
N GLU A 134 20.74 -17.31 3.32
CA GLU A 134 20.27 -16.71 4.57
C GLU A 134 19.77 -15.29 4.29
N GLY A 135 19.10 -14.70 5.28
CA GLY A 135 18.62 -13.33 5.24
C GLY A 135 17.21 -13.21 5.82
N ASN A 136 16.74 -11.97 5.95
CA ASN A 136 15.46 -11.67 6.57
C ASN A 136 14.47 -11.12 5.53
N ILE A 137 13.20 -11.50 5.69
CA ILE A 137 12.05 -10.81 5.10
C ILE A 137 11.38 -10.07 6.25
N ASP A 138 11.45 -8.75 6.19
CA ASP A 138 10.97 -7.86 7.24
C ASP A 138 9.61 -7.30 6.87
N VAL A 139 8.66 -7.41 7.79
CA VAL A 139 7.27 -6.98 7.60
C VAL A 139 6.98 -5.85 8.57
N TRP A 140 6.77 -4.65 8.04
CA TRP A 140 6.41 -3.46 8.82
C TRP A 140 4.90 -3.26 8.83
N TRP A 141 4.27 -3.78 9.89
CA TRP A 141 2.83 -3.64 10.13
C TRP A 141 2.53 -2.39 10.97
N ILE A 142 2.40 -1.27 10.26
CA ILE A 142 2.21 0.04 10.91
C ILE A 142 0.79 0.16 11.45
N VAL A 143 -0.24 0.07 10.61
CA VAL A 143 -1.65 0.24 11.01
C VAL A 143 -2.56 -0.84 10.42
N HIS A 144 -2.70 -0.89 9.10
CA HIS A 144 -3.70 -1.72 8.40
C HIS A 144 -3.10 -2.95 7.72
N ASP A 145 -3.98 -3.75 7.09
CA ASP A 145 -3.65 -4.85 6.18
C ASP A 145 -2.77 -5.97 6.76
N GLY A 146 -2.76 -6.12 8.09
CA GLY A 146 -1.88 -7.08 8.79
C GLY A 146 -2.01 -8.52 8.27
N GLY A 147 -3.23 -8.95 7.93
CA GLY A 147 -3.44 -10.29 7.36
C GLY A 147 -2.73 -10.47 6.01
N MET A 148 -2.83 -9.48 5.11
CA MET A 148 -2.21 -9.56 3.79
C MET A 148 -0.69 -9.40 3.88
N LEU A 149 -0.22 -8.49 4.74
CA LEU A 149 1.21 -8.32 5.03
C LEU A 149 1.89 -9.60 5.54
N MET A 150 1.17 -10.45 6.27
CA MET A 150 1.71 -11.74 6.71
C MET A 150 1.54 -12.84 5.66
N LEU A 151 0.47 -12.80 4.87
CA LEU A 151 0.25 -13.79 3.82
C LEU A 151 1.30 -13.70 2.71
N LEU A 152 1.71 -12.50 2.30
CA LEU A 152 2.63 -12.32 1.18
C LEU A 152 4.02 -12.96 1.42
N PRO A 153 4.73 -12.70 2.54
CA PRO A 153 5.97 -13.39 2.87
C PRO A 153 5.79 -14.89 3.04
N PHE A 154 4.67 -15.31 3.64
CA PHE A 154 4.37 -16.72 3.83
C PHE A 154 4.30 -17.47 2.48
N LEU A 155 3.58 -16.90 1.49
CA LEU A 155 3.53 -17.42 0.13
C LEU A 155 4.90 -17.36 -0.56
N LEU A 156 5.63 -16.25 -0.41
CA LEU A 156 6.91 -16.06 -1.05
C LEU A 156 7.96 -17.07 -0.56
N LYS A 157 7.96 -17.40 0.74
CA LYS A 157 8.82 -18.44 1.36
C LYS A 157 8.54 -19.85 0.85
N GLN A 158 7.41 -20.12 0.20
CA GLN A 158 7.17 -21.41 -0.46
C GLN A 158 8.10 -21.58 -1.68
N HIS A 159 8.57 -20.48 -2.27
CA HIS A 159 9.47 -20.51 -3.42
C HIS A 159 10.93 -20.75 -3.02
N LYS A 160 11.67 -21.52 -3.83
CA LYS A 160 13.06 -21.94 -3.57
C LYS A 160 14.05 -20.79 -3.33
N VAL A 161 13.76 -19.59 -3.86
CA VAL A 161 14.60 -18.38 -3.74
C VAL A 161 14.57 -17.85 -2.30
N TRP A 162 13.39 -17.86 -1.68
CA TRP A 162 13.11 -17.20 -0.40
C TRP A 162 12.95 -18.17 0.77
N ARG A 163 12.88 -19.48 0.48
CA ARG A 163 12.63 -20.55 1.46
C ARG A 163 13.55 -20.53 2.68
N LYS A 164 14.81 -20.10 2.53
CA LYS A 164 15.78 -20.03 3.62
C LYS A 164 15.77 -18.69 4.37
N CYS A 165 14.96 -17.72 3.94
CA CYS A 165 14.86 -16.45 4.64
C CYS A 165 14.02 -16.59 5.92
N LYS A 166 14.45 -15.92 6.98
CA LYS A 166 13.68 -15.79 8.22
C LYS A 166 12.66 -14.67 8.06
N MET A 167 11.53 -14.78 8.74
CA MET A 167 10.50 -13.74 8.70
C MET A 167 10.53 -12.97 10.02
N ARG A 168 10.58 -11.64 9.96
CA ARG A 168 10.50 -10.76 11.14
C ARG A 168 9.32 -9.81 10.95
N ILE A 169 8.47 -9.69 11.96
CA ILE A 169 7.31 -8.79 11.97
C ILE A 169 7.57 -7.68 12.96
N PHE A 170 7.61 -6.46 12.46
CA PHE A 170 7.65 -5.23 13.25
C PHE A 170 6.25 -4.63 13.25
N THR A 171 5.57 -4.64 14.39
CA THR A 171 4.29 -3.94 14.56
C THR A 171 4.51 -2.62 15.26
N VAL A 172 3.88 -1.55 14.76
CA VAL A 172 3.94 -0.24 15.41
C VAL A 172 2.80 -0.12 16.42
N ALA A 173 3.15 0.31 17.64
CA ALA A 173 2.23 0.60 18.73
C ALA A 173 2.37 2.07 19.15
N GLN A 174 1.27 2.65 19.63
CA GLN A 174 1.27 4.01 20.18
C GLN A 174 1.70 3.96 21.66
N MET A 175 2.15 5.09 22.22
CA MET A 175 2.69 5.15 23.61
C MET A 175 1.67 4.75 24.67
N ASP A 176 0.38 4.84 24.34
CA ASP A 176 -0.77 4.50 25.15
C ASP A 176 -1.22 3.04 24.99
N ASP A 177 -0.70 2.30 23.99
CA ASP A 177 -1.03 0.90 23.77
C ASP A 177 -0.26 -0.04 24.71
N ASN A 178 -0.83 -1.22 25.01
CA ASN A 178 -0.13 -2.25 25.77
C ASN A 178 0.81 -3.08 24.87
N SER A 179 2.01 -2.54 24.58
CA SER A 179 3.02 -3.17 23.73
C SER A 179 3.41 -4.59 24.17
N ILE A 180 3.49 -4.83 25.48
CA ILE A 180 3.89 -6.14 26.03
C ILE A 180 2.81 -7.19 25.73
N GLN A 181 1.54 -6.86 25.95
CA GLN A 181 0.45 -7.78 25.67
C GLN A 181 0.27 -7.98 24.16
N MET A 182 0.40 -6.91 23.36
CA MET A 182 0.34 -6.99 21.90
C MET A 182 1.39 -7.96 21.35
N LYS A 183 2.64 -7.89 21.86
CA LYS A 183 3.72 -8.83 21.49
C LYS A 183 3.37 -10.27 21.81
N LYS A 184 2.86 -10.53 23.02
CA LYS A 184 2.48 -11.88 23.47
C LYS A 184 1.34 -12.45 22.62
N ASP A 185 0.28 -11.67 22.40
CA ASP A 185 -0.88 -12.11 21.64
C ASP A 185 -0.53 -12.39 20.18
N LEU A 186 0.31 -11.55 19.57
CA LEU A 186 0.76 -11.76 18.20
C LEU A 186 1.66 -13.01 18.07
N ALA A 187 2.52 -13.28 19.07
CA ALA A 187 3.31 -14.50 19.10
C ALA A 187 2.43 -15.76 19.23
N VAL A 188 1.43 -15.73 20.11
CA VAL A 188 0.45 -16.83 20.26
C VAL A 188 -0.36 -17.03 18.98
N PHE A 189 -0.77 -15.93 18.34
CA PHE A 189 -1.49 -15.95 17.07
C PHE A 189 -0.70 -16.65 15.96
N LEU A 190 0.57 -16.28 15.78
CA LEU A 190 1.46 -16.90 14.78
C LEU A 190 1.71 -18.38 15.10
N TYR A 191 1.86 -18.72 16.37
CA TYR A 191 2.02 -20.11 16.81
C TYR A 191 0.80 -20.97 16.40
N HIS A 192 -0.42 -20.49 16.62
CA HIS A 192 -1.64 -21.21 16.19
C HIS A 192 -1.75 -21.36 14.67
N LEU A 193 -1.22 -20.40 13.91
CA LEU A 193 -1.17 -20.47 12.45
C LEU A 193 0.02 -21.26 11.92
N ARG A 194 0.93 -21.71 12.78
CA ARG A 194 2.19 -22.37 12.43
C ARG A 194 3.08 -21.53 11.51
N ILE A 195 3.05 -20.23 11.70
CA ILE A 195 3.91 -19.29 10.98
C ILE A 195 5.13 -19.02 11.84
N GLU A 196 6.31 -19.44 11.36
CA GLU A 196 7.58 -19.17 12.03
C GLU A 196 8.08 -17.76 11.69
N ALA A 197 7.88 -16.84 12.64
CA ALA A 197 8.39 -15.48 12.56
C ALA A 197 8.72 -14.89 13.94
N GLU A 198 9.72 -14.02 13.94
CA GLU A 198 10.08 -13.20 15.10
C GLU A 198 9.17 -11.97 15.15
N VAL A 199 8.66 -11.62 16.33
CA VAL A 199 7.78 -10.46 16.51
C VAL A 199 8.47 -9.41 17.38
N GLU A 200 8.49 -8.19 16.88
CA GLU A 200 8.93 -7.01 17.63
C GLU A 200 7.86 -5.91 17.57
N VAL A 201 7.63 -5.27 18.72
CA VAL A 201 6.73 -4.12 18.84
C VAL A 201 7.61 -2.87 18.92
N VAL A 202 7.34 -1.91 18.05
CA VAL A 202 8.05 -0.64 17.96
C VAL A 202 7.10 0.47 18.41
N GLU A 203 7.44 1.14 19.50
CA GLU A 203 6.65 2.24 20.03
C GLU A 203 6.99 3.53 19.27
N MET A 204 5.95 4.24 18.83
CA MET A 204 6.10 5.50 18.10
C MET A 204 5.05 6.53 18.55
N GLN A 205 5.39 7.81 18.42
CA GLN A 205 4.45 8.90 18.69
C GLN A 205 3.42 9.02 17.57
N ASN A 206 2.22 9.51 17.91
CA ASN A 206 1.11 9.66 16.96
C ASN A 206 1.44 10.60 15.80
N SER A 207 2.29 11.61 16.02
CA SER A 207 2.78 12.50 14.97
C SER A 207 3.59 11.75 13.91
N ASP A 208 4.29 10.69 14.31
CA ASP A 208 5.29 9.99 13.50
C ASP A 208 4.68 8.85 12.68
N ILE A 209 3.38 8.56 12.88
CA ILE A 209 2.58 7.63 12.07
C ILE A 209 1.31 8.26 11.47
N SER A 210 1.18 9.59 11.57
CA SER A 210 -0.05 10.32 11.25
C SER A 210 -0.59 10.09 9.82
N ALA A 211 0.29 9.84 8.86
CA ALA A 211 -0.07 9.51 7.48
C ALA A 211 -0.86 8.20 7.35
N TYR A 212 -0.68 7.26 8.29
CA TYR A 212 -1.37 5.98 8.32
C TYR A 212 -2.61 5.98 9.22
N THR A 213 -2.67 6.88 10.21
CA THR A 213 -3.78 6.92 11.17
C THR A 213 -4.92 7.86 10.75
N TYR A 214 -4.74 8.71 9.73
CA TYR A 214 -5.78 9.65 9.30
C TYR A 214 -7.00 8.95 8.68
N GLU A 215 -6.79 7.92 7.85
CA GLU A 215 -7.89 7.13 7.25
C GLU A 215 -8.51 6.12 8.24
N ARG A 216 -7.96 6.02 9.46
CA ARG A 216 -8.18 4.92 10.42
C ARG A 216 -9.63 4.83 10.89
N THR A 217 -10.30 5.93 11.25
CA THR A 217 -11.62 5.86 11.89
C THR A 217 -12.73 5.40 10.93
N LEU A 218 -12.84 6.02 9.75
CA LEU A 218 -13.93 5.70 8.80
C LEU A 218 -13.78 4.30 8.19
N MET A 219 -12.56 3.91 7.80
CA MET A 219 -12.31 2.60 7.18
C MET A 219 -12.45 1.46 8.20
N MET A 220 -12.08 1.67 9.46
CA MET A 220 -12.26 0.64 10.51
C MET A 220 -13.72 0.40 10.84
N GLU A 221 -14.55 1.45 10.88
CA GLU A 221 -15.99 1.29 11.12
C GLU A 221 -16.68 0.52 9.99
N GLN A 222 -16.40 0.89 8.73
CA GLN A 222 -16.90 0.17 7.56
C GLN A 222 -16.44 -1.31 7.57
N ARG A 223 -15.16 -1.56 7.92
CA ARG A 223 -14.63 -2.92 8.06
C ARG A 223 -15.32 -3.69 9.18
N SER A 224 -15.58 -3.06 10.32
CA SER A 224 -16.28 -3.67 11.46
C SER A 224 -17.72 -4.06 11.06
N GLN A 225 -18.43 -3.19 10.33
CA GLN A 225 -19.75 -3.48 9.79
C GLN A 225 -19.71 -4.65 8.78
N MET A 226 -18.73 -4.66 7.88
CA MET A 226 -18.52 -5.76 6.92
C MET A 226 -18.27 -7.10 7.62
N LEU A 227 -17.40 -7.13 8.64
CA LEU A 227 -17.13 -8.34 9.41
C LEU A 227 -18.37 -8.86 10.17
N ARG A 228 -19.22 -7.95 10.68
CA ARG A 228 -20.51 -8.32 11.29
C ARG A 228 -21.45 -8.97 10.27
N GLN A 229 -21.48 -8.48 9.03
CA GLN A 229 -22.30 -9.06 7.96
C GLN A 229 -21.82 -10.45 7.51
N MET A 230 -20.52 -10.74 7.58
CA MET A 230 -19.95 -12.03 7.19
C MET A 230 -20.30 -13.20 8.12
N ARG A 231 -20.87 -12.93 9.31
CA ARG A 231 -21.26 -13.97 10.30
C ARG A 231 -20.14 -14.95 10.65
N LEU A 232 -18.91 -14.44 10.81
CA LEU A 232 -17.75 -15.24 11.18
C LEU A 232 -17.93 -15.92 12.54
N THR A 233 -17.53 -17.20 12.60
CA THR A 233 -17.45 -17.95 13.86
C THR A 233 -16.45 -17.30 14.82
N LYS A 234 -16.54 -17.62 16.12
CA LYS A 234 -15.57 -17.12 17.11
C LYS A 234 -14.14 -17.51 16.75
N THR A 235 -13.95 -18.75 16.30
CA THR A 235 -12.67 -19.30 15.87
C THR A 235 -12.09 -18.59 14.64
N GLU A 236 -12.93 -18.17 13.70
CA GLU A 236 -12.47 -17.42 12.51
C GLU A 236 -12.07 -15.99 12.87
N ARG A 237 -12.83 -15.32 13.75
CA ARG A 237 -12.46 -13.99 14.25
C ARG A 237 -11.13 -13.98 14.99
N GLU A 238 -10.83 -15.03 15.75
CA GLU A 238 -9.54 -15.19 16.43
C GLU A 238 -8.38 -15.48 15.47
N ARG A 239 -8.67 -15.89 14.22
CA ARG A 239 -7.68 -16.12 13.16
C ARG A 239 -7.50 -14.92 12.22
N GLU A 240 -8.26 -13.85 12.39
CA GLU A 240 -8.04 -12.59 11.67
C GLU A 240 -7.02 -11.72 12.41
N ALA A 241 -5.85 -11.55 11.80
CA ALA A 241 -4.72 -10.84 12.41
C ALA A 241 -5.05 -9.43 12.90
N GLN A 242 -5.76 -8.66 12.07
CA GLN A 242 -6.06 -7.26 12.39
C GLN A 242 -6.90 -7.16 13.67
N LEU A 243 -7.86 -8.08 13.87
CA LEU A 243 -8.67 -8.11 15.08
C LEU A 243 -7.86 -8.45 16.34
N VAL A 244 -6.72 -9.16 16.22
CA VAL A 244 -5.85 -9.45 17.35
C VAL A 244 -5.08 -8.21 17.79
N LYS A 245 -4.53 -7.45 16.82
CA LYS A 245 -3.84 -6.18 17.12
C LYS A 245 -4.79 -5.14 17.69
N ASP A 246 -5.96 -4.98 17.08
CA ASP A 246 -6.92 -3.93 17.44
C ASP A 246 -7.50 -4.07 18.86
N ARG A 247 -7.36 -5.22 19.54
CA ARG A 247 -7.79 -5.41 20.95
C ARG A 247 -7.02 -4.55 21.93
N HIS A 248 -5.79 -4.20 21.58
CA HIS A 248 -4.86 -3.49 22.46
C HIS A 248 -4.70 -2.02 22.10
N SER A 249 -5.41 -1.57 21.06
CA SER A 249 -5.42 -0.17 20.64
C SER A 249 -6.55 0.61 21.33
N ILE A 250 -6.19 1.61 22.13
CA ILE A 250 -7.14 2.40 22.95
C ILE A 250 -8.18 3.14 22.10
N VAL A 251 -7.87 3.47 20.85
CA VAL A 251 -8.82 4.15 19.94
C VAL A 251 -10.06 3.31 19.60
N ARG A 252 -10.00 1.98 19.74
CA ARG A 252 -11.21 1.15 19.65
C ARG A 252 -12.04 1.20 20.94
N LEU A 253 -11.41 1.45 22.09
CA LEU A 253 -12.11 1.68 23.35
C LEU A 253 -12.92 2.98 23.29
N GLU A 254 -12.32 4.09 22.84
CA GLU A 254 -13.02 5.39 22.72
C GLU A 254 -14.25 5.31 21.80
N SER A 255 -14.18 4.56 20.69
CA SER A 255 -15.34 4.38 19.79
C SER A 255 -16.42 3.44 20.35
N LEU A 256 -16.14 2.69 21.42
CA LEU A 256 -17.11 1.84 22.11
C LEU A 256 -17.76 2.56 23.29
N TYR A 257 -17.09 3.58 23.84
CA TYR A 257 -17.61 4.42 24.93
C TYR A 257 -18.36 5.66 24.46
N SER A 258 -18.23 6.07 23.18
CA SER A 258 -19.02 7.18 22.62
C SER A 258 -20.51 6.87 22.40
N ASP A 259 -20.92 5.61 22.61
CA ASP A 259 -22.33 5.20 22.56
C ASP A 259 -23.06 5.45 23.89
N GLU A 260 -22.36 5.85 24.96
CA GLU A 260 -22.99 6.35 26.19
C GLU A 260 -23.01 7.88 26.16
N GLU A 261 -24.23 8.41 26.21
CA GLU A 261 -24.57 9.84 26.22
C GLU A 261 -23.69 10.61 27.22
N ASP A 262 -22.82 11.49 26.73
CA ASP A 262 -22.31 12.59 27.55
C ASP A 262 -22.37 13.90 26.76
N GLU A 263 -23.22 14.79 27.25
CA GLU A 263 -23.40 16.15 26.77
C GLU A 263 -22.22 17.01 27.24
N GLY A 264 -21.52 17.62 26.28
CA GLY A 264 -20.82 18.88 26.52
C GLY A 264 -19.37 18.78 26.97
N GLU A 265 -18.47 18.36 26.08
CA GLU A 265 -17.10 18.88 26.09
C GLU A 265 -16.68 19.31 24.68
N ALA A 266 -16.02 20.46 24.59
CA ALA A 266 -15.56 21.04 23.34
C ALA A 266 -14.58 20.08 22.65
N ILE A 267 -14.98 19.61 21.46
CA ILE A 267 -14.13 18.83 20.56
C ILE A 267 -12.85 19.64 20.32
N PRO A 268 -11.66 19.17 20.73
CA PRO A 268 -10.43 19.87 20.38
C PRO A 268 -10.33 19.86 18.85
N GLU A 269 -10.13 21.04 18.24
CA GLU A 269 -10.03 21.23 16.79
C GLU A 269 -9.14 20.14 16.18
N LYS A 270 -9.78 19.13 15.59
CA LYS A 270 -9.09 18.06 14.85
C LYS A 270 -8.57 18.69 13.58
N ILE A 271 -7.32 19.15 13.63
CA ILE A 271 -6.59 19.69 12.47
C ILE A 271 -6.74 18.68 11.31
N GLN A 272 -7.48 19.09 10.29
CA GLN A 272 -7.80 18.27 9.14
C GLN A 272 -6.52 18.07 8.32
N MET A 273 -5.90 16.89 8.42
CA MET A 273 -4.67 16.57 7.68
C MET A 273 -5.00 16.23 6.22
N THR A 274 -5.37 17.23 5.42
CA THR A 274 -5.58 17.10 3.97
C THR A 274 -4.26 17.09 3.20
N TRP A 275 -4.24 16.45 2.01
CA TRP A 275 -3.10 16.46 1.10
C TRP A 275 -2.88 17.78 0.35
N THR A 276 -3.64 18.79 0.73
CA THR A 276 -3.66 20.13 0.15
C THR A 276 -3.92 21.17 1.21
N LYS A 277 -3.70 22.43 0.80
CA LYS A 277 -4.10 23.65 1.49
C LYS A 277 -5.53 23.53 2.02
N ALA A 278 -5.74 23.86 3.29
CA ALA A 278 -7.05 24.26 3.76
C ALA A 278 -7.34 25.65 3.19
N LYS A 279 -8.19 25.75 2.17
CA LYS A 279 -8.83 27.04 1.87
C LYS A 279 -9.92 27.23 2.92
N HIS A 280 -9.68 28.12 3.87
CA HIS A 280 -10.73 28.67 4.69
C HIS A 280 -11.71 29.41 3.77
N ASP A 281 -12.98 29.04 3.83
CA ASP A 281 -14.04 29.77 3.15
C ASP A 281 -14.11 31.20 3.69
N SER A 282 -13.86 32.19 2.83
CA SER A 282 -14.23 33.57 3.08
C SER A 282 -14.82 34.16 1.80
N GLU A 283 -16.11 33.92 1.60
CA GLU A 283 -16.94 34.79 0.78
C GLU A 283 -17.15 36.12 1.53
N ASN A 284 -16.51 37.18 1.02
CA ASN A 284 -16.99 38.56 0.93
C ASN A 284 -15.81 39.55 1.03
N GLN A 285 -15.39 40.11 -0.10
CA GLN A 285 -15.45 41.55 -0.35
C GLN A 285 -14.79 41.88 -1.70
N ILE A 286 -15.56 42.58 -2.52
CA ILE A 286 -15.12 43.22 -3.76
C ILE A 286 -14.29 44.45 -3.37
N GLY A 287 -13.04 44.55 -3.84
CA GLY A 287 -12.33 45.84 -3.89
C GLY A 287 -10.79 45.82 -3.84
N ASN A 288 -10.20 46.26 -4.96
CA ASN A 288 -8.84 46.81 -5.14
C ASN A 288 -7.62 45.87 -5.20
N ASN A 289 -7.43 45.37 -6.43
CA ASN A 289 -6.21 44.78 -6.99
C ASN A 289 -5.01 45.74 -7.01
N VAL A 290 -3.82 45.16 -6.75
CA VAL A 290 -2.48 45.36 -7.38
C VAL A 290 -1.34 45.20 -6.35
N VAL A 291 -1.57 45.52 -5.07
CA VAL A 291 -0.53 45.41 -4.02
C VAL A 291 -0.44 44.01 -3.38
N GLU A 292 -1.50 43.20 -3.45
CA GLU A 292 -1.51 41.84 -2.88
C GLU A 292 -0.66 40.83 -3.68
N ASN A 293 -0.56 40.99 -5.01
CA ASN A 293 0.24 40.10 -5.86
C ASN A 293 1.74 40.11 -5.51
N PHE A 294 2.26 41.20 -4.95
CA PHE A 294 3.66 41.27 -4.51
C PHE A 294 3.90 40.61 -3.15
N ARG A 295 2.86 40.47 -2.31
CA ARG A 295 2.95 39.80 -1.01
C ARG A 295 2.85 38.28 -1.11
N GLU A 296 2.11 37.75 -2.07
CA GLU A 296 2.05 36.29 -2.34
C GLU A 296 3.38 35.72 -2.84
N LEU A 297 4.17 36.51 -3.59
CA LEU A 297 5.51 36.11 -4.04
C LEU A 297 6.55 36.03 -2.91
N ILE A 298 6.32 36.72 -1.79
CA ILE A 298 7.25 36.79 -0.64
C ILE A 298 6.79 35.87 0.52
N SER A 299 5.60 35.27 0.44
CA SER A 299 5.03 34.41 1.49
C SER A 299 5.01 32.92 1.15
N LEU A 300 6.03 32.43 0.41
CA LEU A 300 6.34 31.01 0.29
C LEU A 300 6.85 30.45 1.64
N LYS A 301 5.99 30.45 2.66
CA LYS A 301 6.21 29.63 3.85
C LYS A 301 5.94 28.17 3.44
N PRO A 302 6.88 27.24 3.69
CA PRO A 302 6.62 25.83 3.44
C PRO A 302 5.40 25.40 4.25
N ASP A 303 4.47 24.71 3.59
CA ASP A 303 3.20 24.26 4.16
C ASP A 303 3.47 23.37 5.38
N GLN A 304 3.02 23.80 6.57
CA GLN A 304 3.23 23.09 7.82
C GLN A 304 2.72 21.65 7.78
N SER A 305 1.66 21.37 7.01
CA SER A 305 1.10 20.02 6.89
C SER A 305 2.00 19.09 6.06
N ASN A 306 2.55 19.59 4.96
CA ASN A 306 3.50 18.87 4.12
C ASN A 306 4.83 18.67 4.83
N VAL A 307 5.33 19.70 5.52
CA VAL A 307 6.55 19.61 6.36
C VAL A 307 6.37 18.56 7.44
N ARG A 308 5.22 18.55 8.12
CA ARG A 308 4.92 17.57 9.18
C ARG A 308 4.90 16.14 8.63
N ARG A 309 4.32 15.91 7.45
CA ARG A 309 4.28 14.58 6.80
C ARG A 309 5.64 14.14 6.32
N MET A 310 6.45 15.06 5.81
CA MET A 310 7.82 14.74 5.44
C MET A 310 8.62 14.30 6.67
N HIS A 311 8.46 15.02 7.78
CA HIS A 311 9.06 14.65 9.06
C HIS A 311 8.57 13.29 9.59
N THR A 312 7.28 12.98 9.42
CA THR A 312 6.72 11.63 9.68
C THR A 312 7.44 10.56 8.83
N ALA A 313 7.58 10.79 7.51
CA ALA A 313 8.25 9.85 6.61
C ALA A 313 9.72 9.63 7.00
N VAL A 314 10.45 10.71 7.29
CA VAL A 314 11.87 10.65 7.70
C VAL A 314 12.03 9.83 8.97
N LYS A 315 11.30 10.17 10.03
CA LYS A 315 11.39 9.46 11.31
C LYS A 315 11.04 7.98 11.19
N LEU A 316 9.96 7.67 10.46
CA LEU A 316 9.57 6.29 10.24
C LEU A 316 10.64 5.53 9.45
N ASN A 317 11.19 6.15 8.40
CA ASN A 317 12.26 5.56 7.61
C ASN A 317 13.54 5.32 8.45
N GLU A 318 13.95 6.28 9.28
CA GLU A 318 15.10 6.11 10.20
C GLU A 318 14.97 4.85 11.06
N VAL A 319 13.78 4.62 11.63
CA VAL A 319 13.50 3.44 12.45
C VAL A 319 13.50 2.16 11.62
N ILE A 320 12.99 2.21 10.38
CA ILE A 320 12.98 1.07 9.45
C ILE A 320 14.42 0.70 9.04
N ILE A 321 15.21 1.66 8.56
CA ILE A 321 16.60 1.44 8.12
C ILE A 321 17.44 0.85 9.26
N ASN A 322 17.34 1.42 10.46
CA ASN A 322 18.12 0.97 11.62
C ASN A 322 17.91 -0.52 11.94
N ARG A 323 16.78 -1.11 11.55
CA ARG A 323 16.43 -2.50 11.84
C ARG A 323 16.44 -3.42 10.61
N SER A 324 16.27 -2.85 9.42
CA SER A 324 15.96 -3.59 8.18
C SER A 324 16.88 -3.25 7.00
N HIS A 325 17.94 -2.45 7.17
CA HIS A 325 18.87 -2.11 6.07
C HIS A 325 19.55 -3.34 5.43
N ASP A 326 19.74 -4.42 6.17
CA ASP A 326 20.36 -5.67 5.72
C ASP A 326 19.35 -6.74 5.30
N ALA A 327 18.04 -6.42 5.36
CA ALA A 327 16.98 -7.34 4.99
C ALA A 327 16.99 -7.60 3.47
N ARG A 328 16.63 -8.83 3.07
CA ARG A 328 16.51 -9.21 1.66
C ARG A 328 15.24 -8.70 1.01
N LEU A 329 14.24 -8.35 1.81
CA LEU A 329 13.00 -7.75 1.38
C LEU A 329 12.33 -7.06 2.56
N VAL A 330 11.92 -5.82 2.37
CA VAL A 330 11.12 -5.05 3.32
C VAL A 330 9.71 -4.87 2.75
N LEU A 331 8.70 -5.38 3.46
CA LEU A 331 7.30 -5.15 3.15
C LEU A 331 6.79 -4.02 4.03
N LEU A 332 6.13 -3.04 3.41
CA LEU A 332 5.51 -1.94 4.13
C LEU A 332 4.15 -1.60 3.52
N ASN A 333 3.27 -1.12 4.39
CA ASN A 333 1.98 -0.59 3.96
C ASN A 333 2.18 0.71 3.17
N MET A 334 1.47 0.82 2.05
CA MET A 334 1.40 2.01 1.23
C MET A 334 0.20 2.88 1.68
N PRO A 335 0.44 4.12 2.16
CA PRO A 335 -0.64 5.02 2.58
C PRO A 335 -1.57 5.38 1.42
N GLY A 336 -2.76 5.88 1.75
CA GLY A 336 -3.76 6.28 0.75
C GLY A 336 -3.32 7.46 -0.10
N PRO A 337 -3.56 7.41 -1.42
CA PRO A 337 -3.30 8.58 -2.25
C PRO A 337 -4.24 9.73 -1.85
N PRO A 338 -3.84 10.99 -2.08
CA PRO A 338 -4.72 12.14 -1.97
C PRO A 338 -6.05 11.94 -2.70
N LYS A 339 -7.14 12.47 -2.14
CA LYS A 339 -8.40 12.61 -2.89
C LYS A 339 -8.29 13.64 -4.02
N ASN A 340 -7.42 14.63 -3.86
CA ASN A 340 -7.22 15.73 -4.80
C ASN A 340 -5.87 15.65 -5.49
N THR A 341 -5.83 16.11 -6.74
CA THR A 341 -4.66 15.99 -7.61
C THR A 341 -3.51 16.93 -7.25
N GLU A 342 -3.79 18.02 -6.54
CA GLU A 342 -2.75 18.97 -6.09
C GLU A 342 -1.76 18.36 -5.09
N GLY A 343 -2.15 17.30 -4.38
CA GLY A 343 -1.29 16.61 -3.41
C GLY A 343 -0.46 15.46 -3.97
N ASP A 344 -0.56 15.17 -5.28
CA ASP A 344 -0.01 13.94 -5.87
C ASP A 344 1.53 13.91 -5.82
N GLU A 345 2.18 15.05 -6.02
CA GLU A 345 3.63 15.18 -5.95
C GLU A 345 4.14 14.97 -4.51
N ASN A 346 3.47 15.59 -3.53
CA ASN A 346 3.79 15.40 -2.11
C ASN A 346 3.63 13.93 -1.68
N TYR A 347 2.65 13.22 -2.24
CA TYR A 347 2.47 11.80 -2.00
C TYR A 347 3.62 10.96 -2.59
N MET A 348 4.05 11.26 -3.82
CA MET A 348 5.21 10.61 -4.42
C MET A 348 6.50 10.87 -3.62
N GLU A 349 6.73 12.12 -3.19
CA GLU A 349 7.87 12.46 -2.34
C GLU A 349 7.83 11.73 -1.00
N PHE A 350 6.66 11.65 -0.35
CA PHE A 350 6.49 10.92 0.89
C PHE A 350 6.90 9.44 0.75
N LEU A 351 6.45 8.77 -0.32
CA LEU A 351 6.78 7.37 -0.57
C LEU A 351 8.26 7.15 -0.87
N GLU A 352 8.90 8.09 -1.56
CA GLU A 352 10.34 8.04 -1.78
C GLU A 352 11.11 8.16 -0.48
N VAL A 353 10.83 9.18 0.33
CA VAL A 353 11.53 9.41 1.60
C VAL A 353 11.30 8.27 2.59
N LEU A 354 10.09 7.70 2.61
CA LEU A 354 9.77 6.54 3.44
C LEU A 354 10.60 5.29 3.09
N THR A 355 11.03 5.16 1.84
CA THR A 355 11.68 3.95 1.31
C THR A 355 13.13 4.19 0.87
N GLU A 356 13.68 5.35 1.22
CA GLU A 356 15.06 5.71 0.92
C GLU A 356 16.02 4.83 1.71
N GLY A 357 17.14 4.42 1.10
CA GLY A 357 18.15 3.58 1.75
C GLY A 357 17.81 2.08 1.85
N LEU A 358 16.63 1.65 1.36
CA LEU A 358 16.23 0.25 1.33
C LEU A 358 16.40 -0.34 -0.09
N GLU A 359 17.04 -1.51 -0.18
CA GLU A 359 17.37 -2.12 -1.48
C GLU A 359 16.12 -2.74 -2.15
N HIS A 360 15.45 -3.69 -1.48
CA HIS A 360 14.27 -4.38 -2.00
C HIS A 360 13.05 -4.03 -1.15
N VAL A 361 12.13 -3.27 -1.75
CA VAL A 361 10.90 -2.84 -1.07
C VAL A 361 9.68 -3.36 -1.81
N LEU A 362 8.71 -3.89 -1.07
CA LEU A 362 7.38 -4.19 -1.54
C LEU A 362 6.37 -3.33 -0.78
N LEU A 363 5.84 -2.32 -1.46
CA LEU A 363 4.73 -1.52 -0.98
C LEU A 363 3.43 -2.30 -1.18
N VAL A 364 2.62 -2.40 -0.13
CA VAL A 364 1.41 -3.21 -0.08
C VAL A 364 0.21 -2.36 0.35
N ARG A 365 -0.91 -2.50 -0.34
CA ARG A 365 -2.19 -1.85 0.04
C ARG A 365 -3.34 -2.81 -0.17
N GLY A 366 -4.17 -3.02 0.84
CA GLY A 366 -5.40 -3.82 0.73
C GLY A 366 -6.51 -3.08 -0.01
N GLY A 367 -7.43 -3.84 -0.60
CA GLY A 367 -8.69 -3.34 -1.16
C GLY A 367 -9.77 -3.06 -0.11
N GLY A 368 -9.50 -3.39 1.16
CA GLY A 368 -10.39 -3.19 2.31
C GLY A 368 -11.42 -4.31 2.52
N ARG A 369 -11.35 -5.37 1.71
CA ARG A 369 -12.30 -6.50 1.72
C ARG A 369 -11.65 -7.82 2.12
N GLU A 370 -10.34 -7.82 2.29
CA GLU A 370 -9.53 -9.01 2.56
C GLU A 370 -9.69 -9.44 4.02
N VAL A 371 -10.26 -10.63 4.19
CA VAL A 371 -10.32 -11.35 5.47
C VAL A 371 -9.58 -12.65 5.30
N ILE A 372 -8.46 -12.80 6.01
CA ILE A 372 -7.59 -13.97 5.93
C ILE A 372 -7.67 -14.69 7.27
N THR A 373 -8.30 -15.86 7.27
CA THR A 373 -8.49 -16.71 8.45
C THR A 373 -7.72 -18.04 8.36
N ILE A 374 -7.15 -18.33 7.20
CA ILE A 374 -6.37 -19.54 6.91
C ILE A 374 -5.15 -19.15 6.10
N TYR A 375 -3.99 -19.67 6.52
CA TYR A 375 -2.71 -19.53 5.82
C TYR A 375 -2.30 -20.94 5.36
N SER A 376 -2.19 -21.17 4.05
CA SER A 376 -2.02 -22.49 3.45
C SER A 376 -0.91 -22.61 2.41
#